data_AF-A0A7Y4EH00-F1
#
_entry.id   AF-A0A7Y4EH00-F1
#
_cell.length_a   1.000
_cell.length_b   1.000
_cell.length_c   1.000
_cell.angle_alpha   90.00
_cell.angle_beta   90.00
_cell.angle_gamma   90.00
#
_symmetry.space_group_name_H-M   'P 1'
#
loop_
_entity.id
_entity.type
_entity.pdbx_description
1 polymer ?
#
loop_
_entity_poly.entity_id
_entity_poly.type
_entity_poly.pdbx_seq_one_letter_code
_entity_poly.pdbx_strand_id
1 'polypeptide(L)'
;MHSRNRHTIFVGLLAITVGGCSMFSTPDKTVYYPQLRDAVYSEDGISVIESDNVLKSAIKQNQFIPLSNHQAVEQSFDKVFAEANGIEGLSADDLRTPIFHSALSRLIKQFSCELYTSQQPSDSIQICPPDNQIVDNNLDHLPFNAGIREYQRLRTAVIDDKQSFEMELFLKSTLERPLDSLWGAVHELGSFKGSELSADTIVLTVNMKAHKKDPQIQRWRSIHQEPLVFFVTLPPVEALLAQENEVSSMKFAYQNAKLLAVDSR
;
A
#
# COMPACT_ATOMS: atom_id res chain seq x y z
N MET A 1 -37.77 56.02 -69.25
CA MET A 1 -37.99 54.63 -68.78
C MET A 1 -37.56 54.55 -67.32
N HIS A 2 -38.45 54.01 -66.48
CA HIS A 2 -38.34 53.42 -65.13
C HIS A 2 -37.15 53.81 -64.20
N SER A 3 -37.26 53.88 -62.88
CA SER A 3 -38.31 53.74 -61.85
C SER A 3 -37.55 53.77 -60.51
N ARG A 4 -38.15 54.38 -59.46
CA ARG A 4 -38.10 54.06 -58.00
C ARG A 4 -37.16 52.92 -57.56
N ASN A 5 -36.49 52.94 -56.39
CA ASN A 5 -37.06 53.07 -55.05
C ASN A 5 -35.98 53.03 -53.92
N ARG A 6 -36.42 53.33 -52.70
CA ARG A 6 -35.68 53.53 -51.43
C ARG A 6 -35.33 52.24 -50.65
N HIS A 7 -34.52 52.47 -49.58
CA HIS A 7 -34.31 51.68 -48.36
C HIS A 7 -33.37 50.45 -48.54
N THR A 8 -32.48 50.03 -47.64
CA THR A 8 -32.46 50.08 -46.16
C THR A 8 -31.04 49.72 -45.65
N ILE A 9 -30.63 50.36 -44.56
CA ILE A 9 -29.81 49.91 -43.39
C ILE A 9 -29.17 48.50 -43.47
N PHE A 10 -27.87 48.36 -43.14
CA PHE A 10 -27.41 47.56 -41.98
C PHE A 10 -25.92 47.76 -41.65
N VAL A 11 -25.70 48.15 -40.40
CA VAL A 11 -24.42 48.23 -39.67
C VAL A 11 -23.99 46.81 -39.31
N GLY A 12 -22.69 46.53 -39.38
CA GLY A 12 -22.12 45.27 -38.88
C GLY A 12 -20.62 45.39 -38.61
N LEU A 13 -20.27 45.97 -37.46
CA LEU A 13 -18.96 45.79 -36.84
C LEU A 13 -18.81 44.30 -36.46
N LEU A 14 -17.89 43.59 -37.11
CA LEU A 14 -17.39 42.32 -36.62
C LEU A 14 -16.35 42.60 -35.53
N ALA A 15 -16.83 42.68 -34.28
CA ALA A 15 -15.97 42.50 -33.12
C ALA A 15 -15.61 41.02 -33.04
N ILE A 16 -14.38 40.68 -33.43
CA ILE A 16 -13.79 39.36 -33.18
C ILE A 16 -13.47 39.32 -31.69
N THR A 17 -14.42 38.86 -30.88
CA THR A 17 -14.13 38.42 -29.52
C THR A 17 -13.34 37.13 -29.66
N VAL A 18 -12.01 37.22 -29.57
CA VAL A 18 -11.16 36.08 -29.29
C VAL A 18 -11.49 35.66 -27.86
N GLY A 19 -12.51 34.82 -27.72
CA GLY A 19 -12.75 34.05 -26.51
C GLY A 19 -11.59 33.10 -26.35
N GLY A 20 -10.56 33.53 -25.63
CA GLY A 20 -9.56 32.61 -25.10
C GLY A 20 -10.28 31.64 -24.19
N CYS A 21 -10.57 30.44 -24.69
CA CYS A 21 -10.79 29.30 -23.83
C CYS A 21 -9.46 29.10 -23.10
N SER A 22 -9.34 29.70 -21.92
CA SER A 22 -8.33 29.31 -20.95
C SER A 22 -8.55 27.82 -20.72
N MET A 23 -7.72 26.99 -21.37
CA MET A 23 -7.49 25.63 -20.92
C MET A 23 -6.83 25.74 -19.54
N PHE A 24 -7.65 25.93 -18.53
CA PHE A 24 -7.31 25.47 -17.20
C PHE A 24 -7.33 23.95 -17.31
N SER A 25 -6.16 23.37 -17.54
CA SER A 25 -5.92 21.98 -17.15
C SER A 25 -6.38 21.88 -15.70
N THR A 26 -7.42 21.07 -15.47
CA THR A 26 -7.72 20.60 -14.12
C THR A 26 -6.42 20.07 -13.54
N PRO A 27 -6.03 20.44 -12.31
CA PRO A 27 -4.83 19.87 -11.70
C PRO A 27 -4.92 18.35 -11.80
N ASP A 28 -3.80 17.72 -12.16
CA ASP A 28 -3.67 16.27 -12.24
C ASP A 28 -4.39 15.66 -11.05
N LYS A 29 -5.32 14.74 -11.34
CA LYS A 29 -6.09 14.06 -10.32
C LYS A 29 -5.08 13.32 -9.44
N THR A 30 -4.81 13.85 -8.25
CA THR A 30 -3.96 13.16 -7.29
C THR A 30 -4.60 11.79 -7.04
N VAL A 31 -3.88 10.74 -7.42
CA VAL A 31 -4.39 9.37 -7.31
C VAL A 31 -4.19 8.93 -5.87
N TYR A 32 -5.28 8.61 -5.19
CA TYR A 32 -5.30 8.17 -3.80
C TYR A 32 -5.78 6.72 -3.70
N TYR A 33 -5.47 6.06 -2.59
CA TYR A 33 -6.06 4.75 -2.28
C TYR A 33 -7.46 4.90 -1.67
N PRO A 34 -8.33 3.88 -1.80
CA PRO A 34 -9.56 3.82 -1.01
C PRO A 34 -9.27 3.89 0.49
N GLN A 35 -10.23 4.44 1.25
CA GLN A 35 -10.06 4.62 2.69
C GLN A 35 -10.37 3.34 3.46
N LEU A 36 -9.46 2.91 4.33
CA LEU A 36 -9.60 1.79 5.24
C LEU A 36 -10.82 1.96 6.15
N ARG A 37 -11.06 3.19 6.63
CA ARG A 37 -12.24 3.57 7.42
C ARG A 37 -13.53 3.06 6.80
N ASP A 38 -13.64 3.19 5.47
CA ASP A 38 -14.86 2.94 4.70
C ASP A 38 -14.84 1.54 4.06
N ALA A 39 -13.75 0.78 4.22
CA ALA A 39 -13.62 -0.57 3.68
C ALA A 39 -14.54 -1.57 4.39
N VAL A 40 -15.02 -2.57 3.65
CA VAL A 40 -15.92 -3.63 4.12
C VAL A 40 -15.16 -4.61 5.02
N TYR A 41 -15.63 -4.72 6.27
CA TYR A 41 -15.06 -5.58 7.31
C TYR A 41 -15.74 -6.96 7.35
N SER A 42 -17.07 -7.03 7.18
CA SER A 42 -17.86 -8.25 7.31
C SER A 42 -18.64 -8.61 6.04
N GLU A 43 -19.14 -9.85 5.99
CA GLU A 43 -20.01 -10.33 4.89
C GLU A 43 -21.32 -9.53 4.76
N ASP A 44 -21.77 -8.91 5.85
CA ASP A 44 -22.96 -8.05 5.88
C ASP A 44 -22.73 -6.65 5.28
N GLY A 45 -21.52 -6.38 4.76
CA GLY A 45 -21.19 -5.09 4.15
C GLY A 45 -20.90 -3.97 5.16
N ILE A 46 -20.71 -4.30 6.45
CA ILE A 46 -20.43 -3.31 7.50
C ILE A 46 -19.01 -2.79 7.33
N SER A 47 -18.83 -1.48 7.34
CA SER A 47 -17.51 -0.86 7.20
C SER A 47 -16.65 -0.99 8.47
N VAL A 48 -15.34 -0.79 8.34
CA VAL A 48 -14.40 -0.77 9.48
C VAL A 48 -14.80 0.29 10.52
N ILE A 49 -15.31 1.45 10.11
CA ILE A 49 -15.67 2.50 11.07
C ILE A 49 -16.98 2.24 11.79
N GLU A 50 -17.92 1.55 11.15
CA GLU A 50 -19.23 1.20 11.71
C GLU A 50 -19.14 0.00 12.65
N SER A 51 -18.18 -0.90 12.45
CA SER A 51 -17.99 -2.09 13.28
C SER A 51 -17.16 -1.81 14.54
N ASP A 52 -17.34 -2.64 15.57
CA ASP A 52 -16.47 -2.68 16.75
C ASP A 52 -15.38 -3.75 16.57
N ASN A 53 -14.49 -3.50 15.60
CA ASN A 53 -13.39 -4.41 15.29
C ASN A 53 -12.10 -4.04 16.06
N VAL A 54 -11.22 -5.04 16.18
CA VAL A 54 -9.92 -4.95 16.88
C VAL A 54 -8.98 -3.94 16.24
N LEU A 55 -9.01 -3.80 14.90
CA LEU A 55 -8.18 -2.86 14.15
C LEU A 55 -8.55 -1.40 14.46
N LYS A 56 -9.83 -1.04 14.38
CA LYS A 56 -10.37 0.27 14.75
C LYS A 56 -10.00 0.61 16.20
N SER A 57 -10.14 -0.35 17.10
CA SER A 57 -9.82 -0.15 18.52
C SER A 57 -8.34 0.18 18.72
N ALA A 58 -7.45 -0.56 18.06
CA ALA A 58 -6.01 -0.33 18.15
C ALA A 58 -5.57 0.99 17.51
N ILE A 59 -6.15 1.37 16.36
CA ILE A 59 -5.90 2.66 15.71
C ILE A 59 -6.28 3.80 16.65
N LYS A 60 -7.47 3.76 17.25
CA LYS A 60 -7.95 4.80 18.18
C LYS A 60 -7.16 4.87 19.48
N GLN A 61 -6.51 3.79 19.89
CA GLN A 61 -5.68 3.70 21.09
C GLN A 61 -4.19 3.92 20.81
N ASN A 62 -3.83 4.27 19.58
CA ASN A 62 -2.45 4.54 19.17
C ASN A 62 -1.49 3.36 19.40
N GLN A 63 -1.97 2.14 19.18
CA GLN A 63 -1.18 0.91 19.36
C GLN A 63 -0.27 0.66 18.16
N PHE A 64 0.70 1.56 17.94
CA PHE A 64 1.66 1.50 16.84
C PHE A 64 3.09 1.39 17.37
N ILE A 65 3.89 0.52 16.77
CA ILE A 65 5.28 0.29 17.14
C ILE A 65 6.17 0.68 15.95
N PRO A 66 7.04 1.69 16.06
CA PRO A 66 7.99 2.01 15.00
C PRO A 66 8.83 0.79 14.61
N LEU A 67 8.94 0.49 13.30
CA LEU A 67 9.72 -0.67 12.84
C LEU A 67 11.22 -0.55 13.15
N SER A 68 11.70 0.68 13.36
CA SER A 68 13.07 0.96 13.83
C SER A 68 13.33 0.45 15.25
N ASN A 69 12.29 0.24 16.06
CA ASN A 69 12.41 -0.36 17.39
C ASN A 69 12.21 -1.88 17.31
N HIS A 70 13.24 -2.58 16.84
CA HIS A 70 13.20 -4.04 16.64
C HIS A 70 12.79 -4.80 17.91
N GLN A 71 13.32 -4.41 19.07
CA GLN A 71 13.01 -5.06 20.33
C GLN A 71 11.51 -4.93 20.70
N ALA A 72 10.92 -3.73 20.56
CA ALA A 72 9.49 -3.57 20.85
C ALA A 72 8.60 -4.32 19.85
N VAL A 73 9.03 -4.40 18.58
CA VAL A 73 8.36 -5.21 17.56
C VAL A 73 8.36 -6.68 17.97
N GLU A 74 9.52 -7.25 18.30
CA GLU A 74 9.65 -8.66 18.73
C GLU A 74 8.85 -8.96 20.01
N GLN A 75 8.80 -8.02 20.96
CA GLN A 75 8.00 -8.14 22.19
C GLN A 75 6.48 -8.15 21.91
N SER A 76 6.05 -7.63 20.76
CA SER A 76 4.63 -7.59 20.38
C SER A 76 4.16 -8.84 19.63
N PHE A 77 5.05 -9.77 19.27
CA PHE A 77 4.72 -10.90 18.40
C PHE A 77 3.66 -11.83 18.98
N ASP A 78 3.66 -12.04 20.29
CA ASP A 78 2.67 -12.91 20.93
C ASP A 78 1.24 -12.33 20.81
N LYS A 79 1.14 -11.01 20.66
CA LYS A 79 -0.12 -10.29 20.43
C LYS A 79 -0.46 -10.24 18.93
N VAL A 80 0.50 -9.85 18.09
CA VAL A 80 0.29 -9.65 16.65
C VAL A 80 0.06 -10.98 15.93
N PHE A 81 0.77 -12.02 16.33
CA PHE A 81 0.67 -13.36 15.78
C PHE A 81 0.04 -14.31 16.81
N ALA A 82 -1.00 -13.86 17.51
CA ALA A 82 -1.68 -14.69 18.50
C ALA A 82 -2.22 -16.00 17.89
N GLU A 83 -2.57 -15.99 16.60
CA GLU A 83 -2.94 -17.16 15.80
C GLU A 83 -1.81 -18.20 15.67
N ALA A 84 -0.55 -17.79 15.78
CA ALA A 84 0.59 -18.69 15.77
C ALA A 84 0.74 -19.48 17.09
N ASN A 85 0.12 -19.01 18.18
CA ASN A 85 0.19 -19.69 19.46
C ASN A 85 -0.58 -21.02 19.39
N GLY A 86 0.16 -22.13 19.45
CA GLY A 86 -0.39 -23.48 19.38
C GLY A 86 -0.29 -24.15 18.00
N ILE A 87 0.29 -23.47 17.00
CA ILE A 87 0.64 -24.12 15.73
C ILE A 87 1.87 -25.01 15.95
N GLU A 88 1.71 -26.32 15.72
CA GLU A 88 2.84 -27.25 15.75
C GLU A 88 3.90 -26.86 14.70
N GLY A 89 5.10 -26.50 15.15
CA GLY A 89 6.24 -26.19 14.29
C GLY A 89 6.51 -24.71 14.05
N LEU A 90 5.64 -23.79 14.49
CA LEU A 90 5.92 -22.35 14.55
C LEU A 90 5.97 -21.90 16.01
N SER A 91 7.14 -21.47 16.48
CA SER A 91 7.21 -20.71 17.74
C SER A 91 7.26 -19.22 17.43
N ALA A 92 6.79 -18.40 18.38
CA ALA A 92 7.04 -16.96 18.34
C ALA A 92 8.54 -16.66 18.21
N ASP A 93 9.40 -17.52 18.77
CA ASP A 93 10.86 -17.38 18.67
C ASP A 93 11.39 -17.60 17.24
N ASP A 94 10.75 -18.44 16.42
CA ASP A 94 11.08 -18.54 14.99
C ASP A 94 10.77 -17.23 14.24
N LEU A 95 9.69 -16.55 14.65
CA LEU A 95 9.29 -15.28 14.09
C LEU A 95 10.21 -14.14 14.54
N ARG A 96 10.66 -14.14 15.82
CA ARG A 96 11.57 -13.16 16.46
C ARG A 96 13.02 -13.24 15.94
N THR A 97 13.17 -13.47 14.64
CA THR A 97 14.46 -13.59 13.99
C THR A 97 14.71 -12.38 13.09
N PRO A 98 15.99 -12.05 12.80
CA PRO A 98 16.34 -10.97 11.86
C PRO A 98 15.68 -11.11 10.47
N ILE A 99 15.22 -12.31 10.14
CA ILE A 99 14.54 -12.62 8.88
C ILE A 99 13.24 -11.82 8.73
N PHE A 100 12.49 -11.59 9.82
CA PHE A 100 11.23 -10.85 9.79
C PHE A 100 11.46 -9.41 9.37
N HIS A 101 12.40 -8.74 10.03
CA HIS A 101 12.78 -7.37 9.70
C HIS A 101 13.35 -7.27 8.28
N SER A 102 14.15 -8.25 7.85
CA SER A 102 14.70 -8.30 6.50
C SER A 102 13.60 -8.45 5.43
N ALA A 103 12.70 -9.41 5.60
CA ALA A 103 11.59 -9.64 4.70
C ALA A 103 10.65 -8.42 4.65
N LEU A 104 10.30 -7.86 5.80
CA LEU A 104 9.42 -6.70 5.87
C LEU A 104 10.07 -5.46 5.24
N SER A 105 11.37 -5.26 5.46
CA SER A 105 12.13 -4.19 4.80
C SER A 105 12.09 -4.32 3.28
N ARG A 106 12.28 -5.54 2.74
CA ARG A 106 12.21 -5.80 1.30
C ARG A 106 10.82 -5.49 0.74
N LEU A 107 9.76 -5.94 1.43
CA LEU A 107 8.38 -5.71 1.01
C LEU A 107 8.05 -4.22 0.95
N ILE A 108 8.36 -3.48 2.02
CA ILE A 108 8.08 -2.04 2.12
C ILE A 108 8.85 -1.27 1.05
N LYS A 109 10.14 -1.58 0.88
CA LYS A 109 10.97 -0.96 -0.16
C LYS A 109 10.40 -1.22 -1.54
N GLN A 110 10.04 -2.47 -1.86
CA GLN A 110 9.42 -2.79 -3.13
C GLN A 110 8.15 -1.98 -3.38
N PHE A 111 7.23 -1.96 -2.42
CA PHE A 111 5.98 -1.23 -2.52
C PHE A 111 6.22 0.28 -2.71
N SER A 112 7.05 0.89 -1.87
CA SER A 112 7.35 2.32 -1.95
C SER A 112 8.06 2.71 -3.25
N CYS A 113 8.89 1.83 -3.80
CA CYS A 113 9.50 2.04 -5.09
C CYS A 113 8.46 2.01 -6.21
N GLU A 114 7.62 0.96 -6.28
CA GLU A 114 6.53 0.89 -7.28
C GLU A 114 5.58 2.09 -7.18
N LEU A 115 5.30 2.55 -5.96
CA LEU A 115 4.50 3.75 -5.74
C LEU A 115 5.21 5.00 -6.29
N TYR A 116 6.47 5.22 -5.93
CA TYR A 116 7.24 6.37 -6.38
C TYR A 116 7.31 6.44 -7.91
N THR A 117 7.71 5.31 -8.51
CA THR A 117 7.96 5.14 -9.95
C THR A 117 6.70 5.28 -10.80
N SER A 118 5.55 4.80 -10.31
CA SER A 118 4.27 4.96 -11.00
C SER A 118 3.90 6.41 -11.31
N GLN A 119 4.44 7.36 -10.55
CA GLN A 119 4.17 8.80 -10.68
C GLN A 119 5.37 9.58 -11.27
N GLN A 120 6.46 8.92 -11.64
CA GLN A 120 7.60 9.59 -12.27
C GLN A 120 7.38 9.79 -13.77
N PRO A 121 7.98 10.83 -14.39
CA PRO A 121 7.92 11.05 -15.83
C PRO A 121 8.40 9.84 -16.65
N SER A 122 7.80 9.65 -17.83
CA SER A 122 8.07 8.51 -18.72
C SER A 122 9.50 8.47 -19.27
N ASP A 123 10.21 9.60 -19.26
CA ASP A 123 11.61 9.73 -19.69
C ASP A 123 12.62 9.48 -18.55
N SER A 124 12.13 9.18 -17.34
CA SER A 124 12.98 8.76 -16.22
C SER A 124 13.21 7.24 -16.22
N ILE A 125 14.38 6.82 -15.73
CA ILE A 125 14.70 5.41 -15.49
C ILE A 125 14.64 5.21 -13.98
N GLN A 126 13.86 4.22 -13.55
CA GLN A 126 13.70 3.89 -12.15
C GLN A 126 14.02 2.42 -11.93
N ILE A 127 14.70 2.12 -10.83
CA ILE A 127 15.19 0.76 -10.56
C ILE A 127 14.66 0.33 -9.20
N CYS A 128 13.75 -0.64 -9.20
CA CYS A 128 13.23 -1.21 -7.97
C CYS A 128 13.98 -2.49 -7.58
N PRO A 129 14.19 -2.73 -6.28
CA PRO A 129 14.67 -4.03 -5.78
C PRO A 129 13.67 -5.17 -6.08
N PRO A 130 13.85 -6.39 -5.54
CA PRO A 130 15.15 -6.99 -5.26
C PRO A 130 15.98 -7.26 -6.53
N ASP A 131 15.36 -7.21 -7.70
CA ASP A 131 15.96 -7.66 -8.96
C ASP A 131 16.59 -6.52 -9.79
N ASN A 132 16.56 -5.28 -9.29
CA ASN A 132 17.00 -4.09 -10.01
C ASN A 132 16.37 -3.99 -11.41
N GLN A 133 15.10 -4.35 -11.51
CA GLN A 133 14.37 -4.28 -12.77
C GLN A 133 13.95 -2.84 -13.03
N ILE A 134 14.05 -2.44 -14.30
CA ILE A 134 13.42 -1.21 -14.78
C ILE A 134 11.92 -1.44 -14.68
N VAL A 135 11.25 -0.56 -13.95
CA VAL A 135 9.80 -0.59 -13.79
C VAL A 135 9.16 0.45 -14.70
N ASP A 136 7.90 0.19 -15.08
CA ASP A 136 7.12 1.14 -15.85
C ASP A 136 6.84 2.39 -15.01
N ASN A 137 7.01 3.57 -15.63
CA ASN A 137 6.79 4.88 -15.02
C ASN A 137 5.61 5.58 -15.69
N ASN A 138 5.14 6.67 -15.08
CA ASN A 138 4.03 7.49 -15.59
C ASN A 138 2.77 6.67 -15.89
N LEU A 139 2.36 5.88 -14.90
CA LEU A 139 1.23 4.95 -15.03
C LEU A 139 -0.13 5.64 -14.83
N ASP A 140 -0.15 6.92 -14.42
CA ASP A 140 -1.35 7.68 -14.06
C ASP A 140 -2.24 6.98 -13.00
N HIS A 141 -1.69 5.98 -12.32
CA HIS A 141 -2.34 5.19 -11.27
C HIS A 141 -1.31 4.74 -10.23
N LEU A 142 -1.76 4.51 -8.99
CA LEU A 142 -0.94 3.88 -7.96
C LEU A 142 -0.88 2.36 -8.17
N PRO A 143 0.14 1.65 -7.63
CA PRO A 143 0.13 0.19 -7.54
C PRO A 143 -1.17 -0.31 -6.92
N PHE A 144 -1.69 -1.48 -7.33
CA PHE A 144 -2.97 -2.05 -6.88
C PHE A 144 -4.24 -1.31 -7.32
N ASN A 145 -4.20 -0.01 -7.61
CA ASN A 145 -5.36 0.65 -8.24
C ASN A 145 -5.58 0.14 -9.68
N ALA A 146 -4.49 -0.18 -10.39
CA ALA A 146 -4.52 -0.87 -11.67
C ALA A 146 -3.17 -1.57 -11.98
N GLY A 147 -3.11 -2.24 -13.13
CA GLY A 147 -1.88 -2.77 -13.72
C GLY A 147 -1.50 -4.17 -13.22
N ILE A 148 -0.21 -4.48 -13.14
CA ILE A 148 0.27 -5.85 -12.82
C ILE A 148 -0.21 -6.36 -11.46
N ARG A 149 -0.46 -5.46 -10.51
CA ARG A 149 -0.93 -5.76 -9.15
C ARG A 149 -2.41 -6.12 -9.06
N GLU A 150 -3.15 -5.98 -10.16
CA GLU A 150 -4.47 -6.59 -10.29
C GLU A 150 -4.40 -8.11 -10.24
N TYR A 151 -3.38 -8.69 -10.90
CA TYR A 151 -3.26 -10.13 -11.11
C TYR A 151 -2.12 -10.78 -10.31
N GLN A 152 -1.13 -10.00 -9.88
CA GLN A 152 0.08 -10.51 -9.23
C GLN A 152 0.30 -9.90 -7.86
N ARG A 153 0.50 -10.79 -6.87
CA ARG A 153 0.97 -10.41 -5.53
C ARG A 153 2.30 -9.67 -5.61
N LEU A 154 2.43 -8.61 -4.82
CA LEU A 154 3.74 -8.10 -4.46
C LEU A 154 4.27 -8.98 -3.34
N ARG A 155 5.38 -9.68 -3.57
CA ARG A 155 5.92 -10.67 -2.62
C ARG A 155 7.43 -10.55 -2.45
N THR A 156 7.92 -10.98 -1.31
CA THR A 156 9.33 -11.17 -1.01
C THR A 156 9.52 -12.44 -0.21
N ALA A 157 10.62 -13.15 -0.45
CA ALA A 157 11.03 -14.30 0.35
C ALA A 157 12.46 -14.08 0.84
N VAL A 158 12.70 -14.45 2.10
CA VAL A 158 14.03 -14.44 2.72
C VAL A 158 14.24 -15.79 3.38
N ILE A 159 15.44 -16.34 3.23
CA ILE A 159 15.88 -17.59 3.86
C ILE A 159 16.91 -17.22 4.93
N ASP A 160 16.87 -17.89 6.07
CA ASP A 160 17.84 -17.70 7.14
C ASP A 160 19.25 -18.18 6.74
N ASP A 161 20.27 -17.72 7.45
CA ASP A 161 21.67 -18.08 7.14
C ASP A 161 21.92 -19.60 7.24
N LYS A 162 21.13 -20.31 8.05
CA LYS A 162 21.22 -21.77 8.22
C LYS A 162 20.47 -22.55 7.15
N GLN A 163 19.78 -21.89 6.22
CA GLN A 163 18.93 -22.51 5.19
C GLN A 163 17.92 -23.52 5.75
N SER A 164 17.39 -23.21 6.93
CA SER A 164 16.48 -24.04 7.71
C SER A 164 15.08 -23.44 7.82
N PHE A 165 14.97 -22.13 7.62
CA PHE A 165 13.74 -21.36 7.74
C PHE A 165 13.63 -20.34 6.59
N GLU A 166 12.45 -20.26 5.98
CA GLU A 166 12.11 -19.29 4.96
C GLU A 166 10.87 -18.53 5.39
N MET A 167 10.90 -17.22 5.23
CA MET A 167 9.77 -16.33 5.43
C MET A 167 9.39 -15.67 4.11
N GLU A 168 8.15 -15.86 3.69
CA GLU A 168 7.53 -15.16 2.56
C GLU A 168 6.54 -14.14 3.10
N LEU A 169 6.72 -12.87 2.72
CA LEU A 169 5.75 -11.81 2.95
C LEU A 169 5.14 -11.38 1.63
N PHE A 170 3.84 -11.11 1.61
CA PHE A 170 3.17 -10.64 0.41
C PHE A 170 1.95 -9.76 0.68
N LEU A 171 1.65 -8.92 -0.31
CA LEU A 171 0.40 -8.20 -0.46
C LEU A 171 -0.45 -8.94 -1.51
N LYS A 172 -1.71 -9.23 -1.20
CA LYS A 172 -2.62 -9.92 -2.12
C LYS A 172 -2.89 -9.06 -3.35
N SER A 173 -3.02 -9.66 -4.52
CA SER A 173 -3.48 -8.93 -5.71
C SER A 173 -4.94 -8.47 -5.55
N THR A 174 -5.38 -7.47 -6.31
CA THR A 174 -6.78 -7.00 -6.18
C THR A 174 -7.82 -7.98 -6.71
N LEU A 175 -7.43 -8.90 -7.61
CA LEU A 175 -8.24 -10.06 -8.00
C LEU A 175 -8.44 -11.03 -6.82
N GLU A 176 -7.44 -11.20 -5.96
CA GLU A 176 -7.54 -12.06 -4.78
C GLU A 176 -8.34 -11.42 -3.66
N ARG A 177 -8.10 -10.13 -3.39
CA ARG A 177 -8.85 -9.32 -2.43
C ARG A 177 -8.99 -7.88 -2.93
N PRO A 178 -10.22 -7.43 -3.24
CA PRO A 178 -10.45 -6.10 -3.75
C PRO A 178 -10.15 -5.02 -2.69
N LEU A 179 -9.84 -3.80 -3.14
CA LEU A 179 -9.48 -2.68 -2.24
C LEU A 179 -10.66 -2.09 -1.48
N ASP A 180 -11.89 -2.43 -1.84
CA ASP A 180 -13.08 -2.10 -1.04
C ASP A 180 -13.22 -2.99 0.21
N SER A 181 -12.44 -4.06 0.33
CA SER A 181 -12.38 -4.93 1.51
C SER A 181 -11.26 -4.50 2.46
N LEU A 182 -11.47 -4.68 3.77
CA LEU A 182 -10.43 -4.58 4.80
C LEU A 182 -9.18 -5.37 4.43
N TRP A 183 -9.36 -6.54 3.82
CA TRP A 183 -8.28 -7.47 3.50
C TRP A 183 -7.58 -7.14 2.17
N GLY A 184 -7.96 -6.03 1.53
CA GLY A 184 -7.25 -5.45 0.40
C GLY A 184 -5.79 -5.14 0.77
N ALA A 185 -4.92 -5.14 -0.24
CA ALA A 185 -3.48 -4.99 -0.04
C ALA A 185 -3.07 -3.68 0.64
N VAL A 186 -3.77 -2.60 0.30
CA VAL A 186 -3.37 -1.24 0.62
C VAL A 186 -4.58 -0.31 0.71
N HIS A 187 -4.55 0.58 1.68
CA HIS A 187 -5.55 1.62 1.89
C HIS A 187 -4.89 2.91 2.37
N GLU A 188 -5.60 4.02 2.25
CA GLU A 188 -5.36 5.18 3.12
C GLU A 188 -6.18 5.05 4.39
N LEU A 189 -5.68 5.49 5.54
CA LEU A 189 -6.31 5.22 6.83
C LEU A 189 -7.74 5.77 6.91
N GLY A 190 -7.96 7.01 6.48
CA GLY A 190 -9.15 7.78 6.81
C GLY A 190 -9.12 8.33 8.24
N SER A 191 -10.07 9.21 8.58
CA SER A 191 -10.07 9.87 9.90
C SER A 191 -10.67 8.97 10.99
N PHE A 192 -9.87 8.66 12.02
CA PHE A 192 -10.30 7.99 13.24
C PHE A 192 -10.14 8.91 14.45
N LYS A 193 -11.25 9.21 15.14
CA LYS A 193 -11.21 10.03 16.35
C LYS A 193 -10.34 9.38 17.44
N GLY A 194 -9.29 10.08 17.88
CA GLY A 194 -8.34 9.62 18.89
C GLY A 194 -7.04 9.06 18.32
N SER A 195 -6.97 8.80 17.02
CA SER A 195 -5.74 8.40 16.33
C SER A 195 -4.78 9.59 16.19
N GLU A 196 -3.50 9.33 16.42
CA GLU A 196 -2.37 10.22 16.14
C GLU A 196 -1.88 10.10 14.68
N LEU A 197 -2.29 9.03 13.97
CA LEU A 197 -2.01 8.89 12.55
C LEU A 197 -2.91 9.84 11.74
N SER A 198 -2.33 10.42 10.69
CA SER A 198 -3.04 11.24 9.73
C SER A 198 -3.96 10.39 8.84
N ALA A 199 -5.02 11.01 8.31
CA ALA A 199 -6.01 10.28 7.51
C ALA A 199 -5.47 9.75 6.17
N ASP A 200 -4.40 10.33 5.67
CA ASP A 200 -3.68 9.95 4.45
C ASP A 200 -2.54 8.95 4.70
N THR A 201 -2.37 8.47 5.94
CA THR A 201 -1.41 7.40 6.26
C THR A 201 -1.75 6.15 5.46
N ILE A 202 -0.78 5.59 4.76
CA ILE A 202 -0.96 4.34 4.00
C ILE A 202 -0.98 3.18 5.00
N VAL A 203 -1.91 2.25 4.85
CA VAL A 203 -1.99 1.00 5.62
C VAL A 203 -1.82 -0.17 4.67
N LEU A 204 -0.84 -1.03 4.93
CA LEU A 204 -0.61 -2.27 4.21
C LEU A 204 -1.17 -3.46 5.01
N THR A 205 -1.92 -4.33 4.33
CA THR A 205 -2.33 -5.63 4.86
C THR A 205 -1.35 -6.70 4.42
N VAL A 206 -0.38 -7.00 5.29
CA VAL A 206 0.73 -7.92 4.99
C VAL A 206 0.34 -9.34 5.38
N ASN A 207 0.56 -10.27 4.46
CA ASN A 207 0.35 -11.70 4.66
C ASN A 207 1.70 -12.40 4.78
N MET A 208 1.83 -13.33 5.73
CA MET A 208 3.06 -14.04 6.03
C MET A 208 2.89 -15.55 5.93
N LYS A 209 3.76 -16.16 5.15
CA LYS A 209 4.00 -17.60 5.12
C LYS A 209 5.39 -17.91 5.64
N ALA A 210 5.51 -19.05 6.28
CA ALA A 210 6.73 -19.52 6.89
C ALA A 210 6.90 -20.98 6.48
N HIS A 211 8.10 -21.32 6.05
CA HIS A 211 8.47 -22.67 5.66
C HIS A 211 9.67 -23.11 6.48
N LYS A 212 9.64 -24.34 6.99
CA LYS A 212 10.80 -25.00 7.61
C LYS A 212 11.30 -26.09 6.69
N LYS A 213 12.62 -26.21 6.61
CA LYS A 213 13.26 -27.31 5.89
C LYS A 213 13.28 -28.55 6.77
N ASP A 214 12.70 -29.63 6.29
CA ASP A 214 12.75 -30.92 6.98
C ASP A 214 14.21 -31.43 7.02
N PRO A 215 14.78 -31.70 8.21
CA PRO A 215 16.18 -32.07 8.34
C PRO A 215 16.51 -33.44 7.72
N GLN A 216 15.53 -34.35 7.62
CA GLN A 216 15.73 -35.71 7.12
C GLN A 216 15.62 -35.77 5.59
N ILE A 217 14.64 -35.09 5.00
CA ILE A 217 14.38 -35.16 3.55
C ILE A 217 14.80 -33.91 2.77
N GLN A 218 15.31 -32.88 3.46
CA GLN A 218 15.80 -31.62 2.88
C GLN A 218 14.76 -30.88 2.02
N ARG A 219 13.46 -31.08 2.29
CA ARG A 219 12.37 -30.40 1.59
C ARG A 219 11.74 -29.33 2.47
N TRP A 220 11.35 -28.22 1.85
CA TRP A 220 10.56 -27.18 2.49
C TRP A 220 9.15 -27.69 2.80
N ARG A 221 8.68 -27.41 4.01
CA ARG A 221 7.30 -27.64 4.43
C ARG A 221 6.72 -26.35 4.97
N SER A 222 5.52 -26.01 4.52
CA SER A 222 4.78 -24.88 5.09
C SER A 222 4.40 -25.22 6.52
N ILE A 223 4.64 -24.28 7.42
CA ILE A 223 4.41 -24.47 8.84
C ILE A 223 2.92 -24.29 9.17
N HIS A 224 2.19 -23.54 8.34
CA HIS A 224 0.77 -23.25 8.49
C HIS A 224 0.06 -23.18 7.13
N GLN A 225 -1.22 -23.57 7.09
CA GLN A 225 -1.98 -23.62 5.84
C GLN A 225 -2.44 -22.23 5.37
N GLU A 226 -2.93 -21.41 6.29
CA GLU A 226 -3.37 -20.05 6.02
C GLU A 226 -2.30 -19.04 6.40
N PRO A 227 -2.04 -17.99 5.61
CA PRO A 227 -1.04 -16.99 5.96
C PRO A 227 -1.45 -16.20 7.21
N LEU A 228 -0.48 -15.90 8.06
CA LEU A 228 -0.68 -14.95 9.17
C LEU A 228 -0.81 -13.55 8.61
N VAL A 229 -1.70 -12.72 9.17
CA VAL A 229 -1.97 -11.37 8.66
C VAL A 229 -1.57 -10.32 9.70
N PHE A 230 -0.97 -9.23 9.27
CA PHE A 230 -0.66 -8.10 10.14
C PHE A 230 -0.67 -6.79 9.34
N PHE A 231 -0.78 -5.67 10.04
CA PHE A 231 -0.91 -4.35 9.42
C PHE A 231 0.34 -3.50 9.65
N VAL A 232 0.76 -2.81 8.60
CA VAL A 232 1.89 -1.86 8.66
C VAL A 232 1.45 -0.53 8.11
N THR A 233 1.69 0.54 8.85
CA THR A 233 1.48 1.90 8.33
C THR A 233 2.75 2.45 7.71
N LEU A 234 2.60 3.14 6.58
CA LEU A 234 3.64 3.92 5.92
C LEU A 234 3.23 5.40 5.87
N PRO A 235 4.19 6.33 5.65
CA PRO A 235 3.87 7.72 5.38
C PRO A 235 2.89 7.90 4.20
N PRO A 236 2.21 9.06 4.12
CA PRO A 236 1.30 9.38 3.02
C PRO A 236 1.97 9.32 1.65
N VAL A 237 1.15 9.07 0.61
CA VAL A 237 1.58 9.04 -0.80
C VAL A 237 2.41 10.27 -1.15
N GLU A 238 1.90 11.47 -0.83
CA GLU A 238 2.56 12.74 -1.12
C GLU A 238 3.95 12.84 -0.46
N ALA A 239 4.09 12.34 0.76
CA ALA A 239 5.38 12.34 1.47
C ALA A 239 6.39 11.37 0.85
N LEU A 240 5.92 10.24 0.31
CA LEU A 240 6.76 9.29 -0.43
C LEU A 240 7.20 9.84 -1.79
N LEU A 241 6.32 10.56 -2.49
CA LEU A 241 6.59 11.20 -3.78
C LEU A 241 7.48 12.44 -3.68
N ALA A 242 7.43 13.14 -2.54
CA ALA A 242 8.28 14.32 -2.29
C ALA A 242 9.77 13.98 -2.09
N GLN A 243 10.14 12.70 -2.06
CA GLN A 243 11.54 12.29 -1.93
C GLN A 243 12.32 12.49 -3.23
N GLU A 244 13.62 12.74 -3.12
CA GLU A 244 14.49 13.11 -4.24
C GLU A 244 14.59 12.04 -5.35
N ASN A 245 14.40 10.76 -4.99
CA ASN A 245 14.47 9.62 -5.90
C ASN A 245 13.82 8.38 -5.23
N GLU A 246 13.69 7.30 -5.98
CA GLU A 246 13.10 6.03 -5.53
C GLU A 246 13.87 5.43 -4.36
N VAL A 247 15.20 5.56 -4.33
CA VAL A 247 16.04 5.05 -3.23
C VAL A 247 15.78 5.81 -1.92
N SER A 248 15.67 7.13 -2.00
CA SER A 248 15.30 7.99 -0.88
C SER A 248 13.87 7.70 -0.42
N SER A 249 12.92 7.48 -1.34
CA SER A 249 11.55 7.07 -1.05
C SER A 249 11.49 5.76 -0.28
N MET A 250 12.21 4.75 -0.76
CA MET A 250 12.35 3.44 -0.11
C MET A 250 12.89 3.53 1.32
N LYS A 251 13.94 4.31 1.51
CA LYS A 251 14.55 4.51 2.83
C LYS A 251 13.60 5.24 3.76
N PHE A 252 13.00 6.32 3.30
CA PHE A 252 12.06 7.13 4.06
C PHE A 252 10.82 6.32 4.49
N ALA A 253 10.25 5.53 3.57
CA ALA A 253 9.12 4.65 3.86
C ALA A 253 9.43 3.69 5.00
N TYR A 254 10.54 2.94 4.91
CA TYR A 254 10.91 1.97 5.95
C TYR A 254 11.24 2.63 7.29
N GLN A 255 11.93 3.77 7.30
CA GLN A 255 12.32 4.46 8.54
C GLN A 255 11.13 5.02 9.32
N ASN A 256 10.05 5.38 8.63
CA ASN A 256 8.84 5.94 9.23
C ASN A 256 7.70 4.92 9.33
N ALA A 257 7.94 3.68 8.91
CA ALA A 257 6.96 2.61 9.00
C ALA A 257 6.70 2.23 10.47
N LYS A 258 5.46 1.86 10.76
CA LYS A 258 5.05 1.36 12.09
C LYS A 258 4.23 0.08 11.93
N LEU A 259 4.46 -0.87 12.82
CA LEU A 259 3.63 -2.05 12.98
C LEU A 259 2.38 -1.68 13.81
N LEU A 260 1.21 -2.09 13.34
CA LEU A 260 -0.02 -2.03 14.15
C LEU A 260 -0.05 -3.25 15.06
N ALA A 261 0.03 -3.01 16.37
CA ALA A 261 0.07 -4.07 17.38
C ALA A 261 -1.35 -4.61 17.65
N VAL A 262 -1.91 -5.32 16.66
CA VAL A 262 -3.30 -5.83 16.66
C VAL A 262 -3.28 -7.33 16.53
N ASP A 263 -4.14 -7.99 17.29
CA ASP A 263 -4.45 -9.41 17.11
C ASP A 263 -5.39 -9.53 15.90
N SER A 264 -4.94 -10.20 14.83
CA SER A 264 -5.65 -10.26 13.54
C SER A 264 -6.84 -11.23 13.49
N ARG A 265 -7.15 -11.90 14.60
CA ARG A 265 -8.28 -12.83 14.74
C ARG A 265 -9.65 -12.18 14.62
#